data_AF-C4R967-F1
#
_entry.id   AF-C4R967-F1
#
_cell.length_a   1.000
_cell.length_b   1.000
_cell.length_c   1.000
_cell.angle_alpha   90.00
_cell.angle_beta   90.00
_cell.angle_gamma   90.00
#
_symmetry.space_group_name_H-M   'P 1'
#
loop_
_entity.id
_entity.type
_entity.pdbx_description
1 polymer ?
#
loop_
_entity_poly.entity_id
_entity_poly.type
_entity_poly.pdbx_seq_one_letter_code
_entity_poly.pdbx_strand_id
1 'polypeptide(L)'
;MSGRVKSSDWRDLRKKKSEDIKRSLVHRARLRKKYFKILQQDDEQAETTSSANTGVIVNDPHADKVQEERQEHREALHNDNLKHPDRLSYQERLKMAKERKEHRRIEKIERTRIQLDQIKQKKLSRESRKEIFSKRTRTGQPMMGPRIGNLLEKIKNSKD
;
A
#
# COMPACT_ATOMS: atom_id res chain seq x y z
N MET A 1 25.04 11.39 -8.29
CA MET A 1 24.12 12.49 -8.66
C MET A 1 23.25 12.79 -7.47
N SER A 2 23.38 13.99 -6.92
CA SER A 2 22.64 14.44 -5.73
C SER A 2 21.14 14.48 -6.02
N GLY A 3 20.37 13.68 -5.29
CA GLY A 3 18.91 13.69 -5.35
C GLY A 3 18.39 14.93 -4.66
N ARG A 4 17.96 15.93 -5.44
CA ARG A 4 17.28 17.12 -4.96
C ARG A 4 15.98 16.70 -4.25
N VAL A 5 15.98 16.70 -2.92
CA VAL A 5 14.77 16.56 -2.11
C VAL A 5 13.86 17.72 -2.47
N LYS A 6 12.73 17.44 -3.12
CA LYS A 6 11.72 18.45 -3.43
C LYS A 6 11.22 19.02 -2.10
N SER A 7 11.42 20.32 -1.87
CA SER A 7 10.89 21.03 -0.72
C SER A 7 9.38 20.78 -0.65
N SER A 8 8.94 20.06 0.37
CA SER A 8 7.52 19.78 0.58
C SER A 8 6.79 21.09 0.87
N ASP A 9 5.73 21.36 0.11
CA ASP A 9 4.89 22.53 0.29
C ASP A 9 4.33 22.54 1.72
N TRP A 10 4.57 23.63 2.46
CA TRP A 10 4.22 23.75 3.89
C TRP A 10 2.70 23.60 4.13
N ARG A 11 1.89 23.86 3.10
CA ARG A 11 0.43 23.68 3.13
C ARG A 11 0.03 22.20 3.22
N ASP A 12 0.80 21.30 2.60
CA ASP A 12 0.56 19.86 2.66
C ASP A 12 1.04 19.24 3.97
N LEU A 13 2.06 19.84 4.62
CA LEU A 13 2.53 19.40 5.94
C LEU A 13 1.48 19.62 7.02
N ARG A 14 0.81 20.77 7.01
CA ARG A 14 -0.27 21.06 7.97
C ARG A 14 -1.42 20.05 7.80
N LYS A 15 -1.84 19.77 6.56
CA LYS A 15 -2.88 18.76 6.28
C LYS A 15 -2.45 17.36 6.74
N LYS A 16 -1.22 16.96 6.42
CA LYS A 16 -0.65 15.66 6.82
C LYS A 16 -0.59 15.52 8.35
N LYS A 17 -0.15 16.56 9.06
CA LYS A 17 -0.11 16.59 10.53
C LYS A 17 -1.52 16.51 11.13
N SER A 18 -2.48 17.24 10.59
CA SER A 18 -3.88 17.17 11.03
C SER A 18 -4.48 15.78 10.83
N GLU A 19 -4.21 15.12 9.71
CA GLU A 19 -4.65 13.75 9.44
C GLU A 19 -4.00 12.75 10.41
N ASP A 20 -2.72 12.93 10.74
CA ASP A 20 -2.03 12.07 11.69
C ASP A 20 -2.57 12.25 13.13
N ILE A 21 -2.90 13.48 13.52
CA ILE A 21 -3.59 13.78 14.78
C ILE A 21 -4.95 13.08 14.83
N LYS A 22 -5.77 13.18 13.77
CA LYS A 22 -7.07 12.46 13.71
C LYS A 22 -6.89 10.96 13.86
N ARG A 23 -5.91 10.37 13.16
CA ARG A 23 -5.62 8.92 13.24
C ARG A 23 -5.22 8.51 14.65
N SER A 24 -4.33 9.25 15.31
CA SER A 24 -3.90 8.98 16.67
C SER A 24 -5.05 9.12 17.69
N LEU A 25 -5.92 10.10 17.53
CA LEU A 25 -7.12 10.27 18.37
C LEU A 25 -8.11 9.12 18.21
N VAL A 26 -8.39 8.69 16.96
CA VAL A 26 -9.25 7.53 16.69
C VAL A 26 -8.64 6.26 17.27
N HIS A 27 -7.33 6.06 17.13
CA HIS A 27 -6.64 4.91 17.70
C HIS A 27 -6.73 4.90 19.23
N ARG A 28 -6.48 6.04 19.87
CA ARG A 28 -6.61 6.20 21.33
C ARG A 28 -8.04 5.92 21.81
N ALA A 29 -9.06 6.41 21.10
CA ALA A 29 -10.46 6.14 21.42
C ALA A 29 -10.79 4.64 21.30
N ARG A 30 -10.29 3.96 20.27
CA ARG A 30 -10.44 2.50 20.12
C ARG A 30 -9.73 1.72 21.21
N LEU A 31 -8.51 2.12 21.60
CA LEU A 31 -7.77 1.50 22.70
C LEU A 31 -8.52 1.67 24.02
N ARG A 32 -9.04 2.86 24.31
CA ARG A 32 -9.90 3.10 25.49
C ARG A 32 -11.11 2.19 25.49
N LYS A 33 -11.87 2.13 24.39
CA LYS A 33 -13.03 1.24 24.27
C LYS A 33 -12.64 -0.24 24.49
N LYS A 34 -11.52 -0.68 23.93
CA LYS A 34 -11.01 -2.05 24.11
C LYS A 34 -10.62 -2.30 25.57
N TYR A 35 -9.94 -1.34 26.21
CA TYR A 35 -9.54 -1.44 27.61
C TYR A 35 -10.75 -1.53 28.54
N PHE A 36 -11.74 -0.65 28.38
CA PHE A 36 -12.98 -0.72 29.17
C PHE A 36 -13.74 -2.03 28.96
N LYS A 37 -13.72 -2.59 27.75
CA LYS A 37 -14.32 -3.90 27.47
C LYS A 37 -13.59 -5.04 28.19
N ILE A 38 -12.25 -4.98 28.27
CA ILE A 38 -11.45 -5.95 29.02
C ILE A 38 -11.74 -5.80 30.50
N LEU A 39 -11.75 -4.57 31.03
CA LEU A 39 -12.03 -4.30 32.44
C LEU A 39 -13.42 -4.81 32.85
N GLN A 40 -14.45 -4.52 32.04
CA GLN A 40 -15.79 -5.04 32.24
C GLN A 40 -15.84 -6.58 32.22
N GLN A 41 -15.09 -7.21 31.31
CA GLN A 41 -15.02 -8.67 31.24
C GLN A 41 -14.29 -9.27 32.45
N ASP A 42 -13.26 -8.60 32.96
CA ASP A 42 -12.51 -9.03 34.14
C ASP A 42 -13.37 -8.86 35.42
N ASP A 43 -14.17 -7.80 35.51
CA ASP A 43 -15.14 -7.59 36.60
C ASP A 43 -16.25 -8.69 36.56
N GLU A 44 -16.81 -8.99 35.39
CA GLU A 44 -17.78 -10.09 35.20
C GLU A 44 -17.17 -11.47 35.56
N GLN A 45 -15.89 -11.69 35.26
CA GLN A 45 -15.18 -12.92 35.65
C GLN A 45 -14.83 -12.98 37.15
N ALA A 46 -14.57 -11.85 37.78
CA ALA A 46 -14.39 -11.78 39.23
C ALA A 46 -15.69 -12.09 39.97
N GLU A 47 -16.85 -11.62 39.48
CA GLU A 47 -18.16 -11.94 40.05
C GLU A 47 -18.54 -13.42 39.91
N THR A 48 -18.20 -14.06 38.80
CA THR A 48 -18.47 -15.50 38.59
C THR A 48 -17.59 -16.44 39.42
N THR A 49 -16.41 -16.01 39.86
CA THR A 49 -15.50 -16.82 40.70
C THR A 49 -15.67 -16.57 42.20
N SER A 50 -16.28 -15.46 42.60
CA SER A 50 -16.61 -15.14 44.00
C SER A 50 -18.06 -15.43 44.40
N SER A 51 -18.96 -15.70 43.43
CA SER A 51 -20.37 -16.07 43.68
C SER A 51 -20.61 -17.58 43.92
N ALA A 52 -19.84 -18.19 44.83
CA ALA A 52 -20.29 -19.43 45.48
C ALA A 52 -20.96 -19.17 46.84
N ASN A 53 -20.95 -17.94 47.38
CA ASN A 53 -21.70 -17.56 48.56
C ASN A 53 -21.84 -16.04 48.64
N THR A 54 -22.93 -15.49 48.13
CA THR A 54 -23.76 -14.38 48.70
C THR A 54 -24.71 -13.94 47.58
N GLY A 55 -25.94 -14.46 47.62
CA GLY A 55 -26.99 -14.06 46.68
C GLY A 55 -27.44 -12.63 46.95
N VAL A 56 -26.95 -11.69 46.15
CA VAL A 56 -27.61 -10.40 45.93
C VAL A 56 -28.31 -10.50 44.58
N ILE A 57 -29.61 -10.76 44.62
CA ILE A 57 -30.47 -10.65 43.43
C ILE A 57 -30.63 -9.15 43.17
N VAL A 58 -29.77 -8.59 42.32
CA VAL A 58 -30.06 -7.30 41.68
C VAL A 58 -31.01 -7.61 40.53
N ASN A 59 -32.31 -7.43 40.78
CA ASN A 59 -33.30 -7.36 39.70
C ASN A 59 -33.03 -6.06 38.93
N ASP A 60 -32.11 -6.12 37.95
CA ASP A 60 -31.90 -5.06 36.98
C ASP A 60 -32.81 -5.32 35.76
N PRO A 61 -33.89 -4.53 35.58
CA PRO A 61 -34.87 -4.72 34.48
C PRO A 61 -34.30 -4.41 33.08
N HIS A 62 -32.98 -4.25 32.94
CA HIS A 62 -32.28 -4.04 31.68
C HIS A 62 -31.52 -5.27 31.14
N ALA A 63 -31.43 -6.37 31.89
CA ALA A 63 -30.72 -7.57 31.45
C ALA A 63 -31.36 -8.26 30.23
N ASP A 64 -32.69 -8.28 30.14
CA ASP A 64 -33.42 -8.94 29.03
C ASP A 64 -33.25 -8.19 27.70
N LYS A 65 -33.18 -6.85 27.72
CA LYS A 65 -32.95 -6.04 26.50
C LYS A 65 -31.56 -6.26 25.90
N VAL A 66 -30.55 -6.51 26.73
CA VAL A 66 -29.17 -6.75 26.27
C VAL A 66 -29.02 -8.15 25.63
N GLN A 67 -29.80 -9.13 26.07
CA GLN A 67 -29.84 -10.45 25.45
C GLN A 67 -30.56 -10.43 24.09
N GLU A 68 -31.68 -9.69 24.01
CA GLU A 68 -32.46 -9.50 22.79
C GLU A 68 -31.66 -8.75 21.72
N GLU A 69 -30.99 -7.64 22.06
CA GLU A 69 -30.08 -6.92 21.14
C GLU A 69 -28.91 -7.80 20.65
N ARG A 70 -28.39 -8.69 21.50
CA ARG A 70 -27.33 -9.66 21.12
C ARG A 70 -27.85 -10.73 20.16
N GLN A 71 -29.07 -11.20 20.35
CA GLN A 71 -29.72 -12.17 19.45
C GLN A 71 -30.05 -11.52 18.11
N GLU A 72 -30.65 -10.33 18.10
CA GLU A 72 -30.95 -9.57 16.89
C GLU A 72 -29.69 -9.27 16.06
N HIS A 73 -28.59 -8.87 16.72
CA HIS A 73 -27.32 -8.63 16.03
C HIS A 73 -26.74 -9.93 15.43
N ARG A 74 -26.92 -11.09 16.09
CA ARG A 74 -26.51 -12.40 15.55
C ARG A 74 -27.35 -12.80 14.34
N GLU A 75 -28.66 -12.61 14.41
CA GLU A 75 -29.60 -12.93 13.33
C GLU A 75 -29.43 -12.01 12.11
N ALA A 76 -29.15 -10.72 12.33
CA ALA A 76 -28.84 -9.77 11.28
C ALA A 76 -27.56 -10.16 10.50
N LEU A 77 -26.51 -10.62 11.20
CA LEU A 77 -25.28 -11.13 10.55
C LEU A 77 -25.53 -12.45 9.80
N HIS A 78 -26.44 -13.29 10.28
CA HIS A 78 -26.81 -14.53 9.60
C HIS A 78 -27.60 -14.24 8.32
N ASN A 79 -28.55 -13.30 8.35
CA ASN A 79 -29.36 -12.90 7.21
C ASN A 79 -28.55 -12.17 6.12
N ASP A 80 -27.53 -11.38 6.47
CA ASP A 80 -26.66 -10.72 5.49
C ASP A 80 -25.79 -11.71 4.69
N ASN A 81 -25.46 -12.87 5.28
CA ASN A 81 -24.77 -13.96 4.57
C ASN A 81 -25.70 -14.72 3.61
N LEU A 82 -27.00 -14.87 3.92
CA LEU A 82 -27.96 -15.50 3.01
C LEU A 82 -28.30 -14.64 1.78
N LYS A 83 -28.25 -13.30 1.91
CA LYS A 83 -28.55 -12.36 0.82
C LYS A 83 -27.45 -12.31 -0.26
N HIS A 84 -26.24 -12.76 0.06
CA HIS A 84 -25.10 -12.71 -0.86
C HIS A 84 -24.32 -14.04 -0.85
N PRO A 85 -24.89 -15.13 -1.40
CA PRO A 85 -24.23 -16.43 -1.48
C PRO A 85 -22.93 -16.39 -2.30
N ASP A 86 -22.77 -15.40 -3.18
CA ASP A 86 -21.58 -15.19 -4.00
C ASP A 86 -20.40 -14.53 -3.27
N ARG A 87 -20.53 -14.24 -1.97
CA ARG A 87 -19.41 -13.75 -1.16
C ARG A 87 -18.42 -14.89 -0.93
N LEU A 88 -17.43 -14.99 -1.82
CA LEU A 88 -16.23 -15.85 -1.73
C LEU A 88 -15.85 -16.14 -0.28
N SER A 89 -15.60 -17.41 0.05
CA SER A 89 -15.22 -17.84 1.39
C SER A 89 -14.04 -17.02 1.93
N TYR A 90 -13.96 -16.85 3.25
CA TYR A 90 -12.85 -16.13 3.89
C TYR A 90 -11.48 -16.66 3.42
N GLN A 91 -11.37 -17.98 3.25
CA GLN A 91 -10.15 -18.62 2.75
C GLN A 91 -9.84 -18.22 1.30
N GLU A 92 -10.85 -18.16 0.45
CA GLU A 92 -10.73 -17.75 -0.96
C GLU A 92 -10.33 -16.28 -1.07
N ARG A 93 -10.96 -15.41 -0.26
CA ARG A 93 -10.57 -13.99 -0.18
C ARG A 93 -9.12 -13.82 0.27
N LEU A 94 -8.66 -14.64 1.21
CA LEU A 94 -7.27 -14.62 1.66
C LEU A 94 -6.29 -15.06 0.55
N LYS A 95 -6.65 -16.11 -0.21
CA LYS A 95 -5.86 -16.55 -1.38
C LYS A 95 -5.78 -15.47 -2.45
N MET A 96 -6.92 -14.90 -2.85
CA MET A 96 -6.99 -13.80 -3.82
C MET A 96 -6.19 -12.57 -3.37
N ALA A 97 -6.22 -12.24 -2.08
CA ALA A 97 -5.42 -11.14 -1.55
C ALA A 97 -3.91 -11.42 -1.60
N LYS A 98 -3.48 -12.66 -1.36
CA LYS A 98 -2.08 -13.09 -1.49
C LYS A 98 -1.64 -13.04 -2.96
N GLU A 99 -2.43 -13.58 -3.88
CA GLU A 99 -2.15 -13.58 -5.32
C GLU A 99 -2.03 -12.16 -5.88
N ARG A 100 -2.95 -11.26 -5.53
CA ARG A 100 -2.87 -9.84 -5.92
C ARG A 100 -1.61 -9.15 -5.41
N LYS A 101 -1.15 -9.49 -4.20
CA LYS A 101 0.10 -8.93 -3.65
C LYS A 101 1.31 -9.47 -4.40
N GLU A 102 1.32 -10.76 -4.70
CA GLU A 102 2.43 -11.39 -5.43
C GLU A 102 2.50 -10.89 -6.87
N HIS A 103 1.37 -10.79 -7.56
CA HIS A 103 1.30 -10.23 -8.92
C HIS A 103 1.86 -8.80 -8.97
N ARG A 104 1.46 -7.93 -8.03
CA ARG A 104 2.00 -6.56 -7.93
C ARG A 104 3.50 -6.55 -7.66
N ARG A 105 4.01 -7.51 -6.90
CA ARG A 105 5.45 -7.65 -6.62
C ARG A 105 6.19 -8.06 -7.89
N ILE A 106 5.69 -9.05 -8.62
CA ILE A 106 6.26 -9.53 -9.88
C ILE A 106 6.25 -8.42 -10.92
N GLU A 107 5.11 -7.75 -11.14
CA GLU A 107 5.02 -6.62 -12.09
C GLU A 107 6.04 -5.53 -11.77
N LYS A 108 6.22 -5.21 -10.47
CA LYS A 108 7.18 -4.18 -10.06
C LYS A 108 8.62 -4.62 -10.37
N ILE A 109 8.96 -5.87 -10.07
CA ILE A 109 10.28 -6.44 -10.39
C ILE A 109 10.51 -6.44 -11.90
N GLU A 110 9.52 -6.86 -12.69
CA GLU A 110 9.62 -6.91 -14.14
C GLU A 110 9.79 -5.51 -14.74
N ARG A 111 9.01 -4.53 -14.30
CA ARG A 111 9.19 -3.12 -14.71
C ARG A 111 10.60 -2.62 -14.41
N THR A 112 11.14 -2.95 -13.24
CA THR A 112 12.53 -2.56 -12.90
C THR A 112 13.56 -3.26 -13.77
N ARG A 113 13.37 -4.55 -14.11
CA ARG A 113 14.26 -5.28 -15.02
C ARG A 113 14.28 -4.66 -16.41
N ILE A 114 13.10 -4.40 -16.98
CA ILE A 114 12.98 -3.74 -18.30
C ILE A 114 13.68 -2.38 -18.31
N GLN A 115 13.53 -1.58 -17.26
CA GLN A 115 14.22 -0.29 -17.14
C GLN A 115 15.74 -0.44 -17.09
N LEU A 116 16.24 -1.40 -16.32
CA LEU A 116 17.68 -1.67 -16.24
C LEU A 116 18.25 -2.12 -17.60
N ASP A 117 17.52 -2.97 -18.32
CA ASP A 117 17.93 -3.43 -19.64
C ASP A 117 17.97 -2.28 -20.65
N GLN A 118 16.95 -1.41 -20.65
CA GLN A 118 16.95 -0.20 -21.49
C GLN A 118 18.13 0.72 -21.16
N ILE A 119 18.45 0.90 -19.87
CA ILE A 119 19.61 1.70 -19.45
C ILE A 119 20.91 1.06 -19.94
N LYS A 120 21.04 -0.26 -19.82
CA LYS A 120 22.21 -1.02 -20.26
C LYS A 120 22.40 -0.89 -21.78
N GLN A 121 21.35 -1.06 -22.57
CA GLN A 121 21.40 -0.90 -24.03
C GLN A 121 21.72 0.54 -24.45
N LYS A 122 21.14 1.53 -23.76
CA LYS A 122 21.49 2.95 -23.98
C LYS A 122 22.94 3.27 -23.63
N LYS A 123 23.49 2.62 -22.60
CA LYS A 123 24.90 2.79 -22.23
C LYS A 123 25.82 2.18 -23.28
N LEU A 124 25.56 0.93 -23.69
CA LEU A 124 26.33 0.23 -24.72
C LEU A 124 26.33 1.01 -26.05
N SER A 125 25.18 1.48 -26.50
CA SER A 125 25.07 2.30 -27.72
C SER A 125 25.79 3.66 -27.61
N ARG A 126 25.86 4.26 -26.41
CA ARG A 126 26.65 5.49 -26.20
C ARG A 126 28.15 5.21 -26.25
N GLU A 127 28.59 4.10 -25.67
CA GLU A 127 30.00 3.69 -25.66
C GLU A 127 30.50 3.38 -27.07
N SER A 128 29.74 2.59 -27.84
CA SER A 128 30.09 2.31 -29.24
C SER A 128 30.09 3.58 -30.09
N ARG A 129 29.10 4.46 -29.94
CA ARG A 129 29.09 5.77 -30.61
C ARG A 129 30.30 6.61 -30.21
N LYS A 130 30.64 6.66 -28.92
CA LYS A 130 31.79 7.42 -28.42
C LYS A 130 33.09 6.92 -29.05
N GLU A 131 33.26 5.60 -29.17
CA GLU A 131 34.42 4.99 -29.81
C GLU A 131 34.49 5.32 -31.30
N ILE A 132 33.35 5.32 -32.00
CA ILE A 132 33.30 5.72 -33.41
C ILE A 132 33.69 7.19 -33.59
N PHE A 133 33.18 8.09 -32.73
CA PHE A 133 33.42 9.53 -32.82
C PHE A 133 34.78 9.98 -32.24
N SER A 134 35.45 9.15 -31.46
CA SER A 134 36.79 9.45 -30.92
C SER A 134 37.91 9.24 -31.94
N LYS A 135 37.66 8.47 -33.01
CA LYS A 135 38.62 8.21 -34.08
C LYS A 135 39.02 9.52 -34.79
N ARG A 136 40.31 9.67 -35.02
CA ARG A 136 40.92 10.81 -35.72
C ARG A 136 41.64 10.33 -36.98
N THR A 137 41.77 11.23 -37.96
CA THR A 137 42.57 10.99 -39.17
C THR A 137 44.06 11.12 -38.86
N ARG A 138 44.92 10.76 -39.82
CA ARG A 138 46.40 10.87 -39.69
C ARG A 138 46.86 12.29 -39.33
N THR A 139 46.14 13.32 -39.77
CA THR A 139 46.41 14.74 -39.50
C THR A 139 45.79 15.25 -38.19
N GLY A 140 45.13 14.38 -37.42
CA GLY A 140 44.51 14.72 -36.13
C GLY A 140 43.09 15.29 -36.21
N GLN A 141 42.54 15.49 -37.42
CA GLN A 141 41.15 15.91 -37.58
C GLN A 141 40.18 14.80 -37.13
N PRO A 142 39.01 15.13 -36.57
CA PRO A 142 38.01 14.11 -36.25
C PRO A 142 37.58 13.38 -37.52
N MET A 143 37.41 12.06 -37.45
CA MET A 143 36.92 11.29 -38.58
C MET A 143 35.50 11.76 -38.95
N MET A 144 35.34 12.35 -40.14
CA MET A 144 34.10 13.02 -40.53
C MET A 144 33.01 12.08 -41.03
N GLY A 145 33.33 10.89 -41.54
CA GLY A 145 32.35 9.94 -42.09
C GLY A 145 31.15 9.68 -41.17
N PRO A 146 31.36 9.26 -39.90
CA PRO A 146 30.27 9.07 -38.94
C PRO A 146 29.47 10.34 -38.63
N ARG A 147 30.12 11.52 -38.70
CA ARG A 147 29.46 12.81 -38.43
C ARG A 147 28.61 13.26 -39.60
N ILE A 148 29.08 13.03 -40.83
CA ILE A 148 28.36 13.30 -42.07
C ILE A 148 27.12 12.41 -42.15
N GLY A 149 27.24 11.12 -41.83
CA GLY A 149 26.08 10.20 -41.79
C GLY A 149 24.96 10.71 -40.87
N ASN A 150 25.31 11.09 -39.63
CA ASN A 150 24.34 11.69 -38.70
C ASN A 150 23.72 12.99 -39.23
N LEU A 151 24.47 13.80 -39.99
CA LEU A 151 23.96 15.03 -40.57
C LEU A 151 22.96 14.73 -41.69
N LEU A 152 23.27 13.78 -42.57
CA LEU A 152 22.38 13.35 -43.65
C LEU A 152 21.08 12.75 -43.11
N GLU A 153 21.14 11.90 -42.08
CA GLU A 153 19.95 11.35 -41.42
C GLU A 153 19.05 12.46 -40.84
N LYS A 154 19.64 13.46 -40.18
CA LYS A 154 18.89 14.60 -39.65
C LYS A 154 18.21 15.40 -40.76
N ILE A 155 18.92 15.66 -41.86
CA ILE A 155 18.38 16.37 -43.02
C ILE A 155 17.21 15.57 -43.62
N LYS A 156 17.37 14.25 -43.78
CA LYS A 156 16.31 13.37 -44.26
C LYS A 156 15.07 13.44 -43.37
N ASN A 157 15.24 13.28 -42.06
CA ASN A 157 14.13 13.31 -41.10
C ASN A 157 13.50 14.71 -40.90
N SER A 158 14.11 15.77 -41.44
CA SER A 158 13.57 17.14 -41.38
C SER A 158 12.87 17.59 -42.67
N LYS A 159 13.04 16.83 -43.75
CA LYS A 159 12.43 17.11 -45.06
C LYS A 159 11.07 16.45 -45.25
N ASP A 160 10.76 15.45 -44.43
CA ASP A 160 9.45 14.83 -44.26
C ASP A 160 8.69 15.53 -43.12
#